data_AF-A0AAE5XJC5-F1
#
_entry.id   AF-A0AAE5XJC5-F1
#
_cell.length_a   1.000
_cell.length_b   1.000
_cell.length_c   1.000
_cell.angle_alpha   90.00
_cell.angle_beta   90.00
_cell.angle_gamma   90.00
#
_symmetry.space_group_name_H-M   'P 1'
#
loop_
_entity.id
_entity.type
_entity.pdbx_description
1 polymer ?
#
loop_
_entity_poly.entity_id
_entity_poly.type
_entity_poly.pdbx_seq_one_letter_code
_entity_poly.pdbx_strand_id
1 'polypeptide(L)'
;MNEFTPFISQIFFLGVIPFAAYFLGVYIRKTVFPSPQSPVMKHQFLVAIPLSVMVIAPLIATLGQAISDAESMSVYLITIGVIIEHGLFMNEAVCERFKAKLQPA
;
A
#
# COMPACT_ATOMS: atom_id res chain seq x y z
N MET A 1 -25.74 16.38 -12.03
CA MET A 1 -25.17 16.24 -10.66
C MET A 1 -25.14 14.79 -10.17
N ASN A 2 -26.12 13.93 -10.49
CA ASN A 2 -26.15 12.54 -9.99
C ASN A 2 -25.10 11.58 -10.59
N GLU A 3 -24.56 11.86 -11.79
CA GLU A 3 -23.51 11.03 -12.41
C GLU A 3 -22.08 11.35 -11.91
N PHE A 4 -21.90 12.49 -11.24
CA PHE A 4 -20.60 12.90 -10.69
C PHE A 4 -20.24 12.15 -9.39
N THR A 5 -21.25 11.85 -8.58
CA THR A 5 -21.10 11.14 -7.30
C THR A 5 -20.51 9.72 -7.44
N PRO A 6 -20.98 8.86 -8.37
CA PRO A 6 -20.39 7.53 -8.58
C PRO A 6 -18.98 7.57 -9.16
N PHE A 7 -18.65 8.60 -9.95
CA PHE A 7 -17.29 8.79 -10.47
C PHE A 7 -16.30 9.17 -9.36
N ILE A 8 -16.69 10.10 -8.48
CA ILE A 8 -15.85 10.52 -7.34
C ILE A 8 -15.64 9.35 -6.37
N SER A 9 -16.67 8.56 -6.08
CA SER A 9 -16.52 7.39 -5.20
C SER A 9 -15.58 6.36 -5.80
N GLN A 10 -15.69 6.05 -7.09
CA GLN A 10 -14.76 5.14 -7.77
C GLN A 10 -13.30 5.61 -7.71
N ILE A 11 -13.03 6.90 -7.95
CA ILE A 11 -11.68 7.45 -7.79
C ILE A 11 -11.17 7.27 -6.37
N PHE A 12 -12.03 7.47 -5.37
CA PHE A 12 -11.64 7.33 -3.98
C PHE A 12 -11.31 5.89 -3.60
N PHE A 13 -12.16 4.92 -4.00
CA PHE A 13 -11.94 3.50 -3.74
C PHE A 13 -10.79 2.89 -4.57
N LEU A 14 -10.52 3.39 -5.78
CA LEU A 14 -9.41 2.86 -6.60
C LEU A 14 -8.08 3.58 -6.36
N GLY A 15 -8.13 4.90 -6.17
CA GLY A 15 -6.95 5.76 -6.20
C GLY A 15 -6.49 6.23 -4.84
N VAL A 16 -7.38 6.33 -3.84
CA VAL A 16 -7.02 6.90 -2.53
C VAL A 16 -6.87 5.81 -1.49
N ILE A 17 -7.89 4.97 -1.31
CA ILE A 17 -7.92 3.97 -0.23
C ILE A 17 -6.75 2.97 -0.32
N PRO A 18 -6.44 2.34 -1.47
CA PRO A 18 -5.36 1.35 -1.55
C PRO A 18 -3.98 1.95 -1.21
N PHE A 19 -3.73 3.17 -1.69
CA PHE A 19 -2.48 3.88 -1.41
C PHE A 19 -2.41 4.27 0.06
N ALA A 20 -3.45 4.91 0.59
CA ALA A 20 -3.53 5.28 2.00
C ALA A 20 -3.39 4.08 2.93
N ALA A 21 -4.03 2.96 2.59
CA ALA A 21 -3.94 1.70 3.34
C ALA A 21 -2.51 1.17 3.38
N TYR A 22 -1.79 1.21 2.25
CA TYR A 22 -0.39 0.81 2.22
C TYR A 22 0.51 1.69 3.10
N PHE A 23 0.40 3.02 2.98
CA PHE A 23 1.18 3.94 3.83
C PHE A 23 0.81 3.81 5.32
N LEU A 24 -0.47 3.59 5.62
CA LEU A 24 -0.94 3.31 6.97
C LEU A 24 -0.33 1.99 7.48
N GLY A 25 -0.24 0.96 6.65
CA GLY A 25 0.45 -0.29 6.96
C GLY A 25 1.92 -0.07 7.34
N VAL A 26 2.66 0.73 6.55
CA VAL A 26 4.05 1.12 6.84
C VAL A 26 4.14 1.81 8.21
N TYR A 27 3.24 2.76 8.47
CA TYR A 27 3.20 3.48 9.74
C TYR A 27 2.89 2.56 10.94
N ILE A 28 1.86 1.72 10.82
CA ILE A 28 1.43 0.76 11.85
C ILE A 28 2.58 -0.19 12.15
N ARG A 29 3.22 -0.76 11.12
CA ARG A 29 4.34 -1.69 11.28
C ARG A 29 5.47 -1.08 12.12
N LYS A 30 5.86 0.16 11.83
CA LYS A 30 6.93 0.86 12.58
C LYS A 30 6.52 1.21 14.02
N THR A 31 5.26 1.57 14.23
CA THR A 31 4.76 2.07 15.52
C THR A 31 4.40 0.93 16.47
N VAL A 32 3.76 -0.12 15.96
CA VAL A 32 3.23 -1.25 16.74
C VAL A 32 4.23 -2.38 16.86
N PHE A 33 5.04 -2.64 15.83
CA PHE A 33 6.07 -3.69 15.83
C PHE A 33 7.48 -3.12 15.59
N PRO A 34 7.97 -2.24 16.47
CA PRO A 34 9.29 -1.63 16.30
C PRO A 34 10.38 -2.69 16.46
N SER A 35 11.12 -2.98 15.40
CA SER A 35 12.37 -3.75 15.47
C SER A 35 13.57 -2.81 15.68
N PRO A 36 14.56 -3.15 16.53
CA PRO A 36 15.80 -2.38 16.68
C PRO A 36 16.58 -2.22 15.37
N GLN A 37 16.39 -3.15 14.42
CA GLN A 37 17.05 -3.12 13.12
C GLN A 37 16.22 -2.42 12.04
N SER A 38 14.96 -2.09 12.35
CA SER A 38 14.01 -1.48 11.42
C SER A 38 14.54 -0.17 10.83
N PRO A 39 14.46 0.02 9.51
CA PRO A 39 14.85 1.25 8.84
C PRO A 39 14.14 2.47 9.45
N VAL A 40 14.76 3.65 9.38
CA VAL A 40 14.11 4.88 9.85
C VAL A 40 12.88 5.17 8.99
N MET A 41 11.82 5.70 9.63
CA MET A 41 10.52 5.93 8.99
C MET A 41 10.63 6.70 7.66
N LYS A 42 11.49 7.73 7.62
CA LYS A 42 11.72 8.55 6.41
C LYS A 42 12.14 7.71 5.20
N HIS A 43 13.01 6.71 5.41
CA HIS A 43 13.48 5.85 4.31
C HIS A 43 12.38 4.88 3.88
N GLN A 44 11.63 4.32 4.82
CA GLN A 44 10.49 3.46 4.49
C GLN A 44 9.42 4.21 3.68
N PHE A 45 9.13 5.46 4.02
CA PHE A 45 8.19 6.30 3.27
C PHE A 45 8.73 6.67 1.88
N LEU A 46 10.02 7.00 1.75
CA LEU A 46 10.64 7.25 0.44
C LEU A 46 10.59 6.03 -0.47
N VAL A 47 10.81 4.84 0.08
CA VAL A 47 10.72 3.56 -0.66
C VAL A 47 9.27 3.18 -0.93
N ALA A 48 8.33 3.53 -0.03
CA ALA A 48 6.91 3.25 -0.20
C ALA A 48 6.30 3.99 -1.40
N ILE A 49 6.78 5.20 -1.76
CA ILE A 49 6.23 5.94 -2.90
C ILE A 49 6.32 5.12 -4.21
N PRO A 50 7.51 4.72 -4.71
CA PRO A 50 7.60 3.92 -5.92
C PRO A 50 7.01 2.51 -5.76
N LEU A 51 7.13 1.90 -4.57
CA LEU A 51 6.55 0.57 -4.32
C LEU A 51 5.03 0.57 -4.36
N SER A 52 4.39 1.64 -3.89
CA SER A 52 2.92 1.75 -3.90
C SER A 52 2.39 1.63 -5.32
N VAL A 53 3.04 2.27 -6.29
CA VAL A 53 2.68 2.16 -7.70
C VAL A 53 2.94 0.75 -8.22
N MET A 54 4.10 0.15 -7.93
CA MET A 54 4.42 -1.21 -8.37
C MET A 54 3.47 -2.29 -7.84
N VAL A 55 3.00 -2.16 -6.60
CA VAL A 55 2.13 -3.16 -5.96
C VAL A 55 0.65 -2.92 -6.30
N ILE A 56 0.21 -1.67 -6.32
CA ILE A 56 -1.21 -1.34 -6.48
C ILE A 56 -1.61 -1.35 -7.96
N ALA A 57 -0.78 -0.83 -8.86
CA ALA A 57 -1.11 -0.75 -10.29
C ALA A 57 -1.59 -2.07 -10.93
N PRO A 58 -0.90 -3.22 -10.72
CA PRO A 58 -1.37 -4.50 -11.29
C PRO A 58 -2.68 -5.00 -10.68
N LEU A 59 -3.08 -4.49 -9.51
CA LEU A 59 -4.30 -4.88 -8.79
C LEU A 59 -5.49 -3.94 -9.06
N ILE A 60 -5.29 -2.85 -9.82
CA ILE A 60 -6.36 -1.88 -10.14
C ILE A 60 -7.53 -2.55 -10.85
N ALA A 61 -7.29 -3.49 -11.77
CA ALA A 61 -8.35 -4.19 -12.48
C ALA A 61 -9.23 -5.01 -11.53
N THR A 62 -8.60 -5.74 -10.60
CA THR A 62 -9.28 -6.52 -9.55
C THR A 62 -10.07 -5.63 -8.62
N LEU A 63 -9.48 -4.51 -8.19
CA LEU A 63 -10.16 -3.52 -7.34
C LEU A 63 -11.37 -2.91 -8.05
N GLY A 64 -11.26 -2.59 -9.35
CA GLY A 64 -12.33 -2.03 -10.19
C GLY A 64 -13.54 -2.95 -10.31
N GLN A 65 -13.31 -4.25 -10.48
CA GLN A 65 -14.38 -5.24 -10.47
C GLN A 65 -15.03 -5.34 -9.08
N ALA A 66 -14.21 -5.39 -8.02
CA ALA A 66 -14.69 -5.57 -6.66
C ALA A 66 -15.56 -4.41 -6.12
N ILE A 67 -15.35 -3.18 -6.59
CA ILE A 67 -16.16 -2.01 -6.18
C ILE A 67 -17.43 -1.82 -7.02
N SER A 68 -17.52 -2.48 -8.17
CA SER A 68 -18.69 -2.36 -9.05
C SER A 68 -19.86 -3.24 -8.58
N ASP A 69 -19.58 -4.27 -7.77
CA ASP A 69 -20.57 -5.13 -7.15
C ASP A 69 -20.56 -4.97 -5.62
N ALA A 70 -21.69 -4.59 -5.03
CA ALA A 70 -21.82 -4.42 -3.58
C ALA A 70 -21.59 -5.75 -2.81
N GLU A 71 -21.90 -6.89 -3.43
CA GLU A 71 -21.64 -8.23 -2.88
C GLU A 71 -20.12 -8.57 -2.87
N SER A 72 -19.32 -7.85 -3.64
CA SER A 72 -17.88 -8.08 -3.80
C SER A 72 -17.00 -7.27 -2.83
N MET A 73 -17.59 -6.61 -1.82
CA MET A 73 -16.85 -5.84 -0.81
C MET A 73 -15.77 -6.69 -0.10
N SER A 74 -16.05 -7.97 0.14
CA SER A 74 -15.07 -8.90 0.72
C SER A 74 -13.81 -9.05 -0.16
N VAL A 75 -13.98 -9.11 -1.48
CA VAL A 75 -12.85 -9.20 -2.44
C VAL A 75 -12.02 -7.92 -2.40
N TYR A 76 -12.68 -6.77 -2.29
CA TYR A 76 -12.01 -5.48 -2.16
C TYR A 76 -11.13 -5.45 -0.90
N LEU A 77 -11.69 -5.77 0.27
CA LEU A 77 -10.97 -5.78 1.54
C LEU A 77 -9.80 -6.77 1.55
N ILE A 78 -9.99 -7.97 0.97
CA ILE A 78 -8.92 -8.96 0.81
C ILE A 78 -7.80 -8.39 -0.05
N THR A 79 -8.14 -7.77 -1.18
CA THR A 79 -7.14 -7.17 -2.08
C THR A 79 -6.35 -6.05 -1.39
N ILE A 80 -7.00 -5.23 -0.56
CA ILE A 80 -6.33 -4.24 0.28
C ILE A 80 -5.36 -4.91 1.27
N GLY A 81 -5.79 -5.99 1.93
CA GLY A 81 -4.92 -6.77 2.82
C GLY A 81 -3.67 -7.29 2.12
N VAL A 82 -3.83 -7.84 0.91
CA VAL A 82 -2.72 -8.31 0.07
C VAL A 82 -1.77 -7.17 -0.30
N ILE A 83 -2.31 -6.00 -0.69
CA ILE A 83 -1.50 -4.80 -0.98
C ILE A 83 -0.64 -4.40 0.21
N ILE A 84 -1.24 -4.36 1.40
CA ILE A 84 -0.53 -3.99 2.63
C ILE A 84 0.58 -5.00 2.91
N GLU A 85 0.26 -6.29 2.94
CA GLU A 85 1.23 -7.33 3.31
C GLU A 85 2.37 -7.43 2.30
N HIS A 86 2.05 -7.52 1.01
CA HIS A 86 3.05 -7.62 -0.03
C HIS A 86 3.91 -6.35 -0.11
N GLY A 87 3.26 -5.18 -0.05
CA GLY A 87 3.97 -3.91 -0.06
C GLY A 87 4.88 -3.73 1.15
N LEU A 88 4.50 -4.21 2.33
CA LEU A 88 5.32 -4.16 3.54
C LEU A 88 6.55 -5.05 3.41
N PHE A 89 6.36 -6.28 2.94
CA PHE A 89 7.45 -7.23 2.72
C PHE A 89 8.48 -6.68 1.73
N MET A 90 8.02 -6.12 0.60
CA MET A 90 8.91 -5.48 -0.36
C MET A 90 9.63 -4.25 0.22
N ASN A 91 8.93 -3.43 1.01
CA ASN A 91 9.50 -2.23 1.62
C ASN A 91 10.65 -2.59 2.57
N GLU A 92 10.43 -3.59 3.44
CA GLU A 92 11.44 -4.10 4.36
C GLU A 92 12.67 -4.62 3.58
N ALA A 93 12.46 -5.48 2.58
CA ALA A 93 13.54 -6.05 1.78
C ALA A 93 14.38 -4.99 1.06
N VAL A 94 13.73 -3.97 0.49
CA VAL A 94 14.43 -2.88 -0.21
C VAL A 94 15.19 -2.00 0.79
N CYS A 95 14.57 -1.65 1.92
CA CYS A 95 15.21 -0.82 2.93
C CYS A 95 16.40 -1.53 3.61
N GLU A 96 16.33 -2.84 3.83
CA GLU A 96 17.46 -3.64 4.32
C GLU A 96 18.64 -3.61 3.35
N ARG A 97 18.38 -3.75 2.05
CA ARG A 97 19.41 -3.63 1.01
C ARG A 97 20.02 -2.24 0.94
N PHE A 98 19.22 -1.18 1.10
CA PHE A 98 19.74 0.18 1.19
C PHE A 98 20.64 0.37 2.41
N LYS A 99 20.23 -0.14 3.57
CA LYS A 99 21.02 -0.06 4.81
C LYS A 99 22.36 -0.80 4.67
N ALA A 100 22.34 -2.01 4.09
CA ALA A 100 23.56 -2.78 3.84
C ALA A 100 24.53 -2.08 2.89
N LYS A 101 24.03 -1.34 1.88
CA LYS A 101 24.88 -0.55 0.97
C LYS A 101 25.42 0.74 1.57
N LEU A 102 24.77 1.29 2.60
CA LEU A 102 25.16 2.54 3.24
C LEU A 102 26.12 2.35 4.42
N GLN A 103 26.26 1.13 4.93
CA GLN A 103 27.27 0.81 5.95
C GLN A 103 28.59 0.47 5.22
N PRO A 104 29.67 1.28 5.37
CA PRO A 104 30.98 0.92 4.84
C PRO A 104 31.47 -0.35 5.54
N ALA A 105 32.16 -1.20 4.77
CA ALA A 105 32.77 -2.44 5.25
C ALA A 105 33.76 -2.20 6.39
#